data_AF-A0A241VS37-F1
#
_entry.id   AF-A0A241VS37-F1
#
_cell.length_a   1.000
_cell.length_b   1.000
_cell.length_c   1.000
_cell.angle_alpha   90.00
_cell.angle_beta   90.00
_cell.angle_gamma   90.00
#
_symmetry.space_group_name_H-M   'P 1'
#
loop_
_entity.id
_entity.type
_entity.pdbx_description
1 polymer ?
#
loop_
_entity_poly.entity_id
_entity_poly.type
_entity_poly.pdbx_seq_one_letter_code
_entity_poly.pdbx_strand_id
1 'polypeptide(L)'
;MADKSQSLSQKMLKPVIEYQCGQELNASKVWKGAAMFMNAQQKKDNQTAICECVSNHAMDDMSAKDLMTAAMNETEKNKLISKAVLNSLRGCAQQALS
;
A
#
# COMPACT_ATOMS: atom_id res chain seq x y z
N MET A 1 -8.07 -22.05 7.87
CA MET A 1 -7.19 -21.10 7.14
C MET A 1 -8.13 -20.22 6.33
N ALA A 2 -8.34 -18.96 6.75
CA ALA A 2 -9.23 -18.06 6.02
C ALA A 2 -8.44 -17.51 4.82
N ASP A 3 -8.60 -18.14 3.66
CA ASP A 3 -8.19 -17.56 2.40
C ASP A 3 -9.06 -16.31 2.21
N LYS A 4 -8.52 -15.14 2.55
CA LYS A 4 -9.21 -13.87 2.42
C LYS A 4 -9.49 -13.71 0.94
N SER A 5 -10.72 -14.05 0.54
CA SER A 5 -11.15 -14.08 -0.86
C SER A 5 -11.14 -12.64 -1.36
N GLN A 6 -9.97 -12.17 -1.80
CA GLN A 6 -9.80 -10.85 -2.36
C GLN A 6 -10.70 -10.76 -3.58
N SER A 7 -11.59 -9.78 -3.58
CA SER A 7 -12.50 -9.58 -4.70
C SER A 7 -11.70 -9.35 -5.98
N LEU A 8 -12.27 -9.69 -7.14
CA LEU A 8 -11.63 -9.44 -8.44
C LEU A 8 -11.20 -7.97 -8.57
N SER A 9 -12.03 -7.05 -8.08
CA SER A 9 -11.75 -5.62 -8.03
C SER A 9 -10.52 -5.30 -7.17
N GLN A 10 -10.37 -5.92 -6.00
CA GLN A 10 -9.16 -5.73 -5.17
C GLN A 10 -7.91 -6.24 -5.87
N LYS A 11 -7.98 -7.39 -6.56
CA LYS A 11 -6.85 -7.92 -7.33
C LYS A 11 -6.47 -7.01 -8.50
N MET A 12 -7.43 -6.41 -9.19
CA MET A 12 -7.18 -5.46 -10.28
C MET A 12 -6.54 -4.15 -9.80
N LEU A 13 -6.77 -3.75 -8.55
CA LEU A 13 -6.18 -2.55 -7.97
C LEU A 13 -4.75 -2.75 -7.46
N LYS A 14 -4.30 -4.00 -7.25
CA LYS A 14 -2.95 -4.31 -6.71
C LYS A 14 -1.82 -3.55 -7.42
N PRO A 15 -1.70 -3.56 -8.76
CA PRO A 15 -0.58 -2.87 -9.42
C PRO A 15 -0.59 -1.35 -9.19
N VAL A 16 -1.79 -0.74 -9.13
CA VAL A 16 -1.94 0.69 -8.87
C VAL A 16 -1.60 1.02 -7.41
N ILE A 17 -2.02 0.15 -6.48
CA ILE A 17 -1.70 0.27 -5.05
C ILE A 17 -0.18 0.13 -4.83
N GLU A 18 0.48 -0.82 -5.48
CA GLU A 18 1.94 -1.01 -5.39
C GLU A 18 2.69 0.21 -5.92
N TYR A 19 2.27 0.74 -7.08
CA TYR A 19 2.82 1.97 -7.61
C TYR A 19 2.66 3.15 -6.64
N GLN A 20 1.44 3.37 -6.12
CA GLN A 20 1.18 4.43 -5.16
C GLN A 20 1.98 4.23 -3.86
N CYS A 21 2.10 2.99 -3.37
CA CYS A 21 2.93 2.67 -2.22
C CYS A 21 4.38 3.11 -2.41
N GLY A 22 4.99 2.85 -3.58
CA GLY A 22 6.35 3.28 -3.86
C GLY A 22 6.53 4.80 -3.73
N GLN A 23 5.55 5.57 -4.20
CA GLN A 23 5.56 7.03 -4.10
C GLN A 23 5.44 7.50 -2.65
N GLU A 24 4.45 6.99 -1.91
CA GLU A 24 4.20 7.37 -0.50
C GLU A 24 5.32 6.91 0.43
N LEU A 25 5.86 5.71 0.21
CA LEU A 25 6.99 5.17 0.96
C LEU A 25 8.23 6.05 0.76
N ASN A 26 8.54 6.40 -0.49
CA ASN A 26 9.66 7.30 -0.78
C ASN A 26 9.47 8.72 -0.25
N ALA A 27 8.23 9.16 -0.02
CA ALA A 27 7.94 10.41 0.66
C ALA A 27 8.06 10.32 2.19
N SER A 28 7.87 9.12 2.77
CA SER A 28 7.85 8.86 4.21
C SER A 28 9.17 9.17 4.91
N LYS A 29 9.09 9.90 6.03
CA LYS A 29 10.24 10.19 6.90
C LYS A 29 10.83 8.93 7.54
N VAL A 30 9.97 7.96 7.90
CA VAL A 30 10.40 6.70 8.52
C VAL A 30 11.25 5.89 7.54
N TRP A 31 10.77 5.76 6.30
CA TRP A 31 11.52 5.07 5.25
C TRP A 31 12.82 5.78 4.92
N LYS A 32 12.82 7.11 4.73
CA LYS A 32 14.05 7.89 4.50
C LYS A 32 15.07 7.67 5.60
N GLY A 33 14.62 7.67 6.86
CA GLY A 33 15.44 7.38 8.04
C GLY A 33 16.10 6.00 7.97
N ALA A 34 15.31 4.96 7.76
CA ALA A 34 15.80 3.57 7.69
C ALA A 34 16.69 3.34 6.46
N ALA A 35 16.26 3.82 5.29
CA ALA A 35 16.94 3.62 4.02
C ALA A 35 18.34 4.29 3.98
N MET A 36 18.62 5.31 4.79
CA MET A 36 19.96 5.88 4.89
C MET A 36 21.03 4.87 5.33
N PHE A 37 20.64 3.83 6.09
CA PHE A 37 21.55 2.80 6.59
C PHE A 37 21.57 1.54 5.71
N MET A 38 20.89 1.56 4.56
CA MET A 38 20.74 0.42 3.66
C MET A 38 21.57 0.56 2.39
N ASN A 39 22.09 -0.55 1.89
CA ASN A 39 22.62 -0.64 0.55
C ASN A 39 21.49 -0.68 -0.52
N ALA A 40 21.84 -0.59 -1.79
CA ALA A 40 20.87 -0.54 -2.88
C ALA A 40 19.97 -1.78 -2.95
N GLN A 41 20.52 -2.96 -2.68
CA GLN A 41 19.77 -4.22 -2.70
C GLN A 41 18.78 -4.28 -1.53
N GLN A 42 19.23 -3.94 -0.31
CA GLN A 42 18.37 -3.85 0.88
C GLN A 42 17.24 -2.84 0.70
N LYS A 43 17.50 -1.68 0.08
CA LYS A 43 16.45 -0.70 -0.25
C LYS A 43 15.40 -1.30 -1.17
N LYS A 44 15.83 -1.98 -2.23
CA LYS A 44 14.93 -2.60 -3.20
C LYS A 44 14.10 -3.71 -2.54
N ASP A 45 14.74 -4.62 -1.81
CA ASP A 45 14.06 -5.76 -1.20
C ASP A 45 13.04 -5.32 -0.14
N ASN A 46 13.42 -4.36 0.71
CA ASN A 46 12.50 -3.81 1.71
C ASN A 46 11.37 -3.00 1.07
N GLN A 47 11.64 -2.19 0.04
CA GLN A 47 10.60 -1.46 -0.67
C GLN A 47 9.59 -2.43 -1.30
N THR A 48 10.05 -3.49 -1.95
CA THR A 48 9.20 -4.54 -2.52
C THR A 48 8.36 -5.20 -1.42
N ALA A 49 8.98 -5.67 -0.34
CA ALA A 49 8.28 -6.34 0.75
C ALA A 49 7.22 -5.44 1.41
N ILE A 50 7.53 -4.15 1.61
CA ILE A 50 6.58 -3.19 2.17
C ILE A 50 5.40 -3.00 1.23
N CYS A 51 5.65 -2.81 -0.07
CA CYS A 51 4.57 -2.54 -1.02
C CYS A 51 3.73 -3.78 -1.38
N GLU A 52 4.29 -4.98 -1.33
CA GLU A 52 3.53 -6.24 -1.37
C GLU A 52 2.64 -6.39 -0.14
N CYS A 53 3.15 -6.09 1.07
CA CYS A 53 2.33 -6.06 2.28
C CYS A 53 1.17 -5.05 2.14
N VAL A 54 1.46 -3.84 1.67
CA VAL A 54 0.44 -2.81 1.45
C VAL A 54 -0.59 -3.27 0.40
N SER A 55 -0.17 -3.87 -0.72
CA SER A 55 -1.12 -4.33 -1.75
C SER A 55 -2.02 -5.47 -1.29
N ASN A 56 -1.60 -6.23 -0.27
CA ASN A 56 -2.42 -7.24 0.37
C ASN A 56 -3.40 -6.69 1.41
N HIS A 57 -3.08 -5.58 2.07
CA HIS A 57 -3.84 -5.05 3.21
C HIS A 57 -4.58 -3.72 2.97
N ALA A 58 -4.19 -2.94 1.95
CA ALA A 58 -4.73 -1.60 1.70
C ALA A 58 -6.26 -1.56 1.61
N MET A 59 -6.86 -2.61 1.04
CA MET A 59 -8.31 -2.69 0.83
C MET A 59 -9.08 -3.37 1.97
N ASP A 60 -8.41 -3.77 3.05
CA ASP A 60 -9.00 -4.53 4.15
C ASP A 60 -9.99 -3.73 4.98
N ASP A 61 -9.71 -2.44 5.15
CA ASP A 61 -10.47 -1.52 5.99
C ASP A 61 -11.42 -0.62 5.19
N MET A 62 -11.57 -0.85 3.89
CA MET A 62 -12.41 -0.01 3.02
C MET A 62 -13.88 -0.42 3.13
N SER A 63 -14.74 0.55 3.45
CA SER A 63 -16.18 0.29 3.52
C SER A 63 -16.80 0.21 2.12
N ALA A 64 -17.99 -0.42 2.02
CA ALA A 64 -18.77 -0.41 0.78
C ALA A 64 -19.09 1.01 0.30
N LYS A 65 -19.29 1.96 1.23
CA LYS A 65 -19.52 3.36 0.89
C LYS A 65 -18.29 4.01 0.26
N ASP A 66 -17.10 3.76 0.83
CA ASP A 66 -15.85 4.29 0.29
C ASP A 66 -15.62 3.79 -1.16
N LEU A 67 -15.90 2.50 -1.40
CA LEU A 67 -15.83 1.90 -2.74
C LEU A 67 -16.84 2.51 -3.72
N MET A 68 -18.07 2.74 -3.27
CA MET A 68 -19.11 3.40 -4.09
C MET A 68 -18.73 4.84 -4.45
N THR A 69 -18.16 5.60 -3.50
CA THR A 69 -17.66 6.95 -3.77
C THR A 69 -16.50 6.92 -4.77
N ALA A 70 -15.57 5.98 -4.62
CA ALA A 70 -14.47 5.79 -5.57
C ALA A 70 -14.95 5.45 -7.00
N ALA A 71 -16.09 4.77 -7.15
CA ALA A 71 -16.66 4.45 -8.46
C ALA A 71 -17.27 5.67 -9.18
N MET A 72 -17.45 6.81 -8.51
CA MET A 72 -18.07 7.99 -9.10
C MET A 72 -17.16 8.69 -10.12
N ASN A 73 -15.86 8.78 -9.84
CA ASN A 73 -14.89 9.37 -10.75
C ASN A 73 -13.45 8.99 -10.36
N GLU A 74 -12.51 9.22 -11.28
CA GLU A 74 -11.09 8.91 -11.08
C GLU A 74 -10.45 9.68 -9.91
N THR A 75 -10.91 10.89 -9.62
CA THR A 75 -10.39 11.67 -8.48
C THR A 75 -10.71 10.98 -7.15
N GLU A 76 -11.95 10.52 -6.96
CA GLU A 76 -12.36 9.78 -5.76
C GLU A 76 -11.69 8.41 -5.67
N LYS A 77 -11.54 7.71 -6.81
CA LYS A 77 -10.75 6.47 -6.88
C LYS A 77 -9.32 6.66 -6.39
N ASN A 78 -8.64 7.70 -6.86
CA ASN A 78 -7.26 7.99 -6.46
C ASN A 78 -7.15 8.38 -4.98
N LYS A 79 -8.11 9.15 -4.45
CA LYS A 79 -8.18 9.45 -3.01
C LYS A 79 -8.34 8.19 -2.18
N LEU A 80 -9.21 7.27 -2.60
CA LEU A 80 -9.41 6.00 -1.91
C LEU A 80 -8.12 5.18 -1.88
N ILE A 81 -7.47 5.02 -3.03
CA ILE A 81 -6.21 4.27 -3.15
C ILE A 81 -5.11 4.89 -2.28
N SER A 82 -4.95 6.22 -2.31
CA SER A 82 -3.97 6.91 -1.46
C SER A 82 -4.25 6.70 0.03
N LYS A 83 -5.51 6.86 0.46
CA LYS A 83 -5.92 6.60 1.86
C LYS A 83 -5.61 5.16 2.28
N ALA A 84 -5.97 4.20 1.43
CA ALA A 84 -5.76 2.79 1.65
C ALA A 84 -4.27 2.43 1.81
N VAL A 85 -3.43 2.97 0.93
CA VAL A 85 -1.97 2.84 0.99
C VAL A 85 -1.44 3.42 2.30
N LEU A 86 -1.78 4.67 2.62
CA LEU A 86 -1.26 5.36 3.80
C LEU A 86 -1.65 4.66 5.11
N ASN A 87 -2.87 4.14 5.20
CA ASN A 87 -3.35 3.40 6.36
C ASN A 87 -2.53 2.12 6.63
N SER A 88 -2.12 1.42 5.57
CA SER A 88 -1.36 0.17 5.69
C SER A 88 0.16 0.39 5.77
N LEU A 89 0.65 1.49 5.20
CA LEU A 89 2.07 1.75 4.98
C LEU A 89 2.88 1.69 6.27
N ARG A 90 2.37 2.29 7.36
CA ARG A 90 3.12 2.35 8.62
C ARG A 90 3.32 0.95 9.22
N GLY A 91 2.27 0.14 9.28
CA GLY A 91 2.34 -1.22 9.81
C GLY A 91 3.25 -2.12 8.97
N CYS A 92 3.09 -2.08 7.66
CA CYS A 92 3.93 -2.82 6.72
C CYS A 92 5.41 -2.39 6.78
N ALA A 93 5.68 -1.08 6.88
CA ALA A 93 7.04 -0.57 7.06
C ALA A 93 7.65 -1.06 8.37
N GLN A 94 6.90 -1.07 9.48
CA GLN A 94 7.40 -1.59 10.74
C GLN A 94 7.70 -3.10 10.66
N GLN A 95 6.83 -3.87 10.01
CA GLN A 95 7.03 -5.32 9.84
C GLN A 95 8.24 -5.68 8.98
N ALA A 96 8.50 -4.92 7.91
CA ALA A 96 9.63 -5.19 7.03
C ALA A 96 10.98 -4.71 7.59
N LEU A 97 10.96 -3.72 8.49
CA LEU A 97 12.16 -3.08 9.06
C LEU A 97 12.51 -3.58 10.47
N SER A 98 11.66 -4.39 11.08
CA SER A 98 11.85 -4.98 12.43
C SER A 98 12.88 -6.11 12.45
#